data_AF-A0A292SPH8-F1
#
_entry.id   AF-A0A292SPH8-F1
#
_cell.length_a   1.000
_cell.length_b   1.000
_cell.length_c   1.000
_cell.angle_alpha   90.00
_cell.angle_beta   90.00
_cell.angle_gamma   90.00
#
_symmetry.space_group_name_H-M   'P 1'
#
loop_
_entity.id
_entity.type
_entity.pdbx_description
1 polymer ?
#
loop_
_entity_poly.entity_id
_entity_poly.type
_entity_poly.pdbx_seq_one_letter_code
_entity_poly.pdbx_strand_id
1 'polypeptide(L)'
;MTREETVKIIRIMCDCYPNYKPNNLSETVDVWNMMLENYSYEQVSVALKAYINSDISGFAPSIGQLIGKIQAISQPQELDGMTAWGLVSKALRNGTYGAVEEFNKLPPLVRQAVGMPDNLKNWATSDYQTIETVIQSNFLRTYETVVKRTNEINRMPNNIKSLIEKTNANSYKAQIEQKFQRDINTLQIKENALIGQNTNAEEYIEVPQDIQERINAMR
;
A
#
# COMPACT_ATOMS: atom_id res chain seq x y z
N MET A 1 -13.65 -16.77 -16.18
CA MET A 1 -14.28 -16.91 -17.52
C MET A 1 -14.66 -18.36 -17.78
N THR A 2 -15.59 -18.62 -18.70
CA THR A 2 -16.02 -19.97 -19.10
C THR A 2 -14.98 -20.67 -19.98
N ARG A 3 -15.14 -21.99 -20.14
CA ARG A 3 -14.29 -22.79 -21.01
C ARG A 3 -14.44 -22.35 -22.47
N GLU A 4 -15.65 -22.07 -22.91
CA GLU A 4 -15.98 -21.59 -24.27
C GLU A 4 -15.33 -20.24 -24.57
N GLU A 5 -15.31 -19.34 -23.60
CA GLU A 5 -14.58 -18.07 -23.70
C GLU A 5 -13.07 -18.28 -23.78
N THR A 6 -12.55 -19.28 -23.07
CA THR A 6 -11.13 -19.64 -23.13
C THR A 6 -10.74 -20.16 -24.51
N VAL A 7 -11.61 -20.96 -25.16
CA VAL A 7 -11.41 -21.38 -26.57
C VAL A 7 -11.23 -20.18 -27.49
N LYS A 8 -12.01 -19.11 -27.30
CA LYS A 8 -11.88 -17.88 -28.11
C LYS A 8 -10.51 -17.23 -27.94
N ILE A 9 -10.01 -17.14 -26.70
CA ILE A 9 -8.68 -16.61 -26.40
C ILE A 9 -7.58 -17.42 -27.09
N ILE A 10 -7.60 -18.75 -26.92
CA ILE A 10 -6.61 -19.63 -27.55
C ILE A 10 -6.66 -19.55 -29.07
N ARG A 11 -7.86 -19.45 -29.67
CA ARG A 11 -8.01 -19.27 -31.11
C ARG A 11 -7.35 -17.99 -31.61
N ILE A 12 -7.57 -16.86 -30.93
CA ILE A 12 -6.91 -15.59 -31.25
C ILE A 12 -5.38 -15.76 -31.17
N MET A 13 -4.86 -16.45 -30.16
CA MET A 13 -3.42 -16.70 -30.05
C MET A 13 -2.89 -17.54 -31.23
N CYS A 14 -3.59 -18.59 -31.64
CA CYS A 14 -3.20 -19.38 -32.81
C CYS A 14 -3.21 -18.56 -34.12
N ASP A 15 -4.20 -17.67 -34.27
CA ASP A 15 -4.35 -16.83 -35.47
C ASP A 15 -3.31 -15.68 -35.51
N CYS A 16 -2.97 -15.10 -34.37
CA CYS A 16 -1.98 -14.01 -34.27
C CYS A 16 -0.53 -14.52 -34.23
N TYR A 17 -0.30 -15.74 -33.77
CA TYR A 17 1.04 -16.31 -33.58
C TYR A 17 1.14 -17.66 -34.30
N PRO A 18 1.55 -17.70 -35.59
CA PRO A 18 1.63 -18.93 -36.37
C PRO A 18 2.54 -20.02 -35.77
N ASN A 19 3.50 -19.61 -34.92
CA ASN A 19 4.41 -20.51 -34.20
C ASN A 19 3.77 -21.14 -32.95
N TYR A 20 2.63 -20.63 -32.48
CA TYR A 20 1.91 -21.16 -31.34
C TYR A 20 1.00 -22.32 -31.77
N LYS A 21 1.50 -23.54 -31.60
CA LYS A 21 0.79 -24.78 -31.97
C LYS A 21 0.69 -25.70 -30.75
N PRO A 22 -0.37 -25.59 -29.94
CA PRO A 22 -0.57 -26.47 -28.81
C PRO A 22 -0.67 -27.94 -29.24
N ASN A 23 0.05 -28.83 -28.58
CA ASN A 23 0.02 -30.26 -28.89
C ASN A 23 -1.37 -30.87 -28.65
N ASN A 24 -2.01 -30.49 -27.55
CA ASN A 24 -3.38 -30.85 -27.23
C ASN A 24 -4.20 -29.58 -26.93
N LEU A 25 -5.08 -29.23 -27.87
CA LEU A 25 -5.89 -28.02 -27.75
C LEU A 25 -6.87 -28.07 -26.58
N SER A 26 -7.45 -29.24 -26.30
CA SER A 26 -8.43 -29.40 -25.21
C SER A 26 -7.75 -29.21 -23.85
N GLU A 27 -6.63 -29.90 -23.62
CA GLU A 27 -5.87 -29.76 -22.38
C GLU A 27 -5.32 -28.33 -22.20
N THR A 28 -4.90 -27.70 -23.30
CA THR A 28 -4.43 -26.30 -23.26
C THR A 28 -5.56 -25.37 -22.83
N VAL A 29 -6.76 -25.54 -23.37
CA VAL A 29 -7.94 -24.78 -22.96
C VAL A 29 -8.26 -25.01 -21.48
N ASP A 30 -8.19 -26.26 -21.00
CA ASP A 30 -8.49 -26.60 -19.60
C ASP A 30 -7.47 -25.95 -18.64
N VAL A 31 -6.18 -26.01 -18.97
CA VAL A 31 -5.12 -25.35 -18.17
C VAL A 31 -5.29 -23.84 -18.16
N TRP A 32 -5.54 -23.22 -19.31
CA TRP A 32 -5.73 -21.78 -19.38
C TRP A 32 -6.99 -21.34 -18.64
N ASN A 33 -8.07 -22.12 -18.71
CA ASN A 33 -9.31 -21.83 -18.01
C ASN A 33 -9.09 -21.87 -16.49
N MET A 34 -8.40 -22.90 -15.99
CA MET A 34 -8.05 -23.04 -14.58
C MET A 34 -7.16 -21.88 -14.11
N MET A 35 -6.10 -21.55 -14.84
CA MET A 35 -5.15 -20.52 -14.42
C MET A 35 -5.73 -19.10 -14.45
N LEU A 36 -6.73 -18.86 -15.31
CA LEU A 36 -7.37 -17.56 -15.50
C LEU A 36 -8.81 -17.52 -14.96
N GLU A 37 -9.18 -18.46 -14.09
CA GLU A 37 -10.55 -18.62 -13.57
C GLU A 37 -11.08 -17.34 -12.91
N ASN A 38 -10.20 -16.61 -12.22
CA ASN A 38 -10.50 -15.38 -11.47
C ASN A 38 -10.63 -14.13 -12.36
N TYR A 39 -10.41 -14.24 -13.67
CA TYR A 39 -10.49 -13.13 -14.60
C TYR A 39 -11.71 -13.28 -15.52
N SER A 40 -12.34 -12.14 -15.81
CA SER A 40 -13.40 -12.06 -16.82
C SER A 40 -12.84 -12.20 -18.23
N TYR A 41 -13.68 -12.64 -19.17
CA TYR A 41 -13.30 -12.75 -20.58
C TYR A 41 -12.84 -11.39 -21.14
N GLU A 42 -13.49 -10.30 -20.74
CA GLU A 42 -13.14 -8.94 -21.15
C GLU A 42 -11.72 -8.56 -20.69
N GLN A 43 -11.40 -8.76 -19.41
CA GLN A 43 -10.05 -8.47 -18.87
C GLN A 43 -8.96 -9.21 -19.64
N VAL A 44 -9.16 -10.51 -19.87
CA VAL A 44 -8.20 -11.35 -20.60
C VAL A 44 -8.08 -10.90 -22.06
N SER A 45 -9.19 -10.58 -22.72
CA SER A 45 -9.22 -10.12 -24.11
C SER A 45 -8.51 -8.78 -24.29
N VAL A 46 -8.76 -7.81 -23.41
CA VAL A 46 -8.11 -6.49 -23.44
C VAL A 46 -6.61 -6.63 -23.18
N ALA A 47 -6.21 -7.47 -22.22
CA ALA A 47 -4.80 -7.72 -21.95
C ALA A 47 -4.10 -8.42 -23.13
N LEU A 48 -4.77 -9.37 -23.79
CA LEU A 48 -4.22 -10.06 -24.96
C LEU A 48 -4.03 -9.07 -26.11
N LYS A 49 -5.05 -8.22 -26.36
CA LYS A 49 -4.96 -7.13 -27.34
C LYS A 49 -3.80 -6.19 -27.04
N ALA A 50 -3.64 -5.79 -25.78
CA ALA A 50 -2.52 -4.93 -25.37
C ALA A 50 -1.16 -5.60 -25.56
N TYR A 51 -1.05 -6.91 -25.28
CA TYR A 51 0.18 -7.67 -25.51
C TYR A 51 0.53 -7.72 -27.00
N ILE A 52 -0.43 -8.13 -27.85
CA ILE A 52 -0.24 -8.21 -29.31
C ILE A 52 0.22 -6.88 -29.91
N ASN A 53 -0.28 -5.75 -29.39
CA ASN A 53 0.08 -4.42 -29.90
C ASN A 53 1.37 -3.83 -29.31
N SER A 54 1.93 -4.41 -28.25
CA SER A 54 3.12 -3.85 -27.57
C SER A 54 4.35 -4.75 -27.63
N ASP A 55 4.16 -6.06 -27.80
CA ASP A 55 5.25 -7.02 -27.85
C ASP A 55 5.69 -7.28 -29.30
N ILE A 56 6.96 -7.00 -29.59
CA ILE A 56 7.55 -7.15 -30.94
C ILE A 56 8.30 -8.47 -31.11
N SER A 57 8.30 -9.36 -30.13
CA SER A 57 9.09 -10.60 -30.16
C SER A 57 8.56 -11.63 -31.17
N GLY A 58 7.27 -11.51 -31.53
CA GLY A 58 6.58 -12.48 -32.41
C GLY A 58 6.21 -13.79 -31.71
N PHE A 59 6.37 -13.90 -30.39
CA PHE A 59 5.96 -15.06 -29.60
C PHE A 59 4.65 -14.83 -28.86
N ALA A 60 3.83 -15.88 -28.80
CA ALA A 60 2.58 -15.85 -28.04
C ALA A 60 2.85 -15.61 -26.54
N PRO A 61 1.98 -14.85 -25.85
CA PRO A 61 2.17 -14.59 -24.43
C PRO A 61 2.05 -15.87 -23.61
N SER A 62 2.89 -15.98 -22.59
CA SER A 62 2.64 -16.88 -21.46
C SER A 62 1.47 -16.38 -20.61
N ILE A 63 0.85 -17.30 -19.87
CA ILE A 63 -0.24 -16.98 -18.92
C ILE A 63 0.20 -15.88 -17.93
N GLY A 64 1.44 -15.96 -17.43
CA GLY A 64 1.99 -14.96 -16.50
C GLY A 64 2.17 -13.57 -17.12
N GLN A 65 2.62 -13.49 -18.39
CA GLN A 65 2.69 -12.22 -19.12
C GLN A 65 1.31 -11.60 -19.31
N LEU A 66 0.30 -12.43 -19.60
CA LEU A 66 -1.06 -11.97 -19.78
C LEU A 66 -1.66 -11.45 -18.47
N ILE A 67 -1.48 -12.18 -17.36
CA ILE A 67 -1.86 -11.71 -16.00
C ILE A 67 -1.15 -10.38 -15.68
N GLY A 68 0.13 -10.26 -16.03
CA GLY A 68 0.89 -9.01 -15.86
C GLY A 68 0.26 -7.84 -16.61
N LYS A 69 -0.18 -8.05 -17.86
CA LYS A 69 -0.89 -7.04 -18.65
C LYS A 69 -2.27 -6.71 -18.08
N ILE A 70 -3.02 -7.70 -17.60
CA ILE A 70 -4.31 -7.48 -16.91
C ILE A 70 -4.12 -6.51 -15.75
N GLN A 71 -3.12 -6.76 -14.89
CA GLN A 71 -2.83 -5.89 -13.74
C GLN A 71 -2.42 -4.49 -14.17
N ALA A 72 -1.52 -4.36 -15.15
CA ALA A 72 -1.06 -3.06 -15.63
C ALA A 72 -2.19 -2.18 -16.23
N ILE A 73 -3.24 -2.80 -16.77
CA ILE A 73 -4.40 -2.10 -17.35
C ILE A 73 -5.45 -1.80 -16.29
N SER A 74 -5.63 -2.71 -15.32
CA SER A 74 -6.72 -2.63 -14.33
C SER A 74 -6.34 -1.81 -13.09
N GLN A 75 -5.04 -1.65 -12.80
CA GLN A 75 -4.57 -0.93 -11.62
C GLN A 75 -4.17 0.50 -11.97
N PRO A 76 -4.53 1.49 -11.13
CA PRO A 76 -3.97 2.84 -11.22
C PRO A 76 -2.44 2.79 -11.16
N GLN A 77 -1.76 3.73 -11.82
CA GLN A 77 -0.31 3.85 -11.67
C GLN A 77 0.04 4.02 -10.19
N GLU A 78 0.88 3.11 -9.69
CA GLU A 78 1.41 3.21 -8.33
C GLU A 78 2.30 4.45 -8.20
N LEU A 79 2.39 4.99 -6.98
CA LEU A 79 3.28 6.09 -6.63
C LEU A 79 4.71 5.75 -7.02
N ASP A 80 5.35 6.58 -7.83
CA ASP A 80 6.77 6.44 -8.13
C ASP A 80 7.61 6.64 -6.85
N GLY A 81 8.83 6.09 -6.84
CA GLY A 81 9.70 6.10 -5.66
C GLY A 81 10.03 7.51 -5.16
N MET A 82 10.23 8.48 -6.06
CA MET A 82 10.58 9.84 -5.69
C MET A 82 9.38 10.62 -5.16
N THR A 83 8.20 10.42 -5.71
CA THR A 83 6.95 10.97 -5.17
C THR A 83 6.64 10.36 -3.79
N ALA A 84 6.86 9.05 -3.63
CA ALA A 84 6.78 8.40 -2.31
C ALA A 84 7.79 8.98 -1.31
N TRP A 85 9.04 9.20 -1.74
CA TRP A 85 10.05 9.88 -0.91
C TRP A 85 9.63 11.30 -0.56
N GLY A 86 9.05 12.06 -1.49
CA GLY A 86 8.56 13.41 -1.24
C GLY A 86 7.53 13.46 -0.10
N LEU A 87 6.66 12.44 0.00
CA LEU A 87 5.72 12.30 1.11
C LEU A 87 6.45 12.05 2.44
N VAL A 88 7.45 11.17 2.45
CA VAL A 88 8.27 10.88 3.65
C VAL A 88 9.09 12.10 4.06
N SER A 89 9.79 12.75 3.12
CA SER A 89 10.56 13.98 3.36
C SER A 89 9.69 15.10 3.94
N LYS A 90 8.43 15.23 3.47
CA LYS A 90 7.46 16.15 4.06
C LYS A 90 7.10 15.76 5.50
N ALA A 91 6.85 14.47 5.77
CA ALA A 91 6.54 13.95 7.09
C ALA A 91 7.70 14.18 8.10
N LEU A 92 8.96 14.12 7.65
CA LEU A 92 10.12 14.36 8.52
C LEU A 92 10.14 15.77 9.15
N ARG A 93 9.49 16.76 8.53
CA ARG A 93 9.41 18.13 9.08
C ARG A 93 8.72 18.20 10.44
N ASN A 94 7.77 17.30 10.69
CA ASN A 94 7.11 17.12 11.99
C ASN A 94 7.50 15.76 12.61
N GLY A 95 8.60 15.15 12.17
CA GLY A 95 8.97 13.79 12.55
C GLY A 95 9.48 13.66 13.99
N THR A 96 10.03 14.71 14.59
CA THR A 96 10.60 14.62 15.96
C THR A 96 9.54 14.40 17.03
N TYR A 97 8.39 15.08 16.92
CA TYR A 97 7.31 15.04 17.91
C TYR A 97 6.01 14.44 17.34
N GLY A 98 5.72 14.69 16.07
CA GLY A 98 4.52 14.21 15.37
C GLY A 98 4.72 12.94 14.54
N ALA A 99 5.76 12.14 14.80
CA ALA A 99 6.12 10.97 13.99
C ALA A 99 4.96 10.01 13.73
N VAL A 100 4.16 9.72 14.77
CA VAL A 100 3.01 8.81 14.70
C VAL A 100 1.90 9.40 13.84
N GLU A 101 1.59 10.68 14.02
CA GLU A 101 0.57 11.38 13.24
C GLU A 101 0.94 11.43 11.76
N GLU A 102 2.19 11.84 11.45
CA GLU A 102 2.69 11.91 10.10
C GLU A 102 2.78 10.53 9.44
N PHE A 103 3.21 9.50 10.18
CA PHE A 103 3.22 8.14 9.67
C PHE A 103 1.83 7.67 9.26
N ASN A 104 0.81 7.98 10.07
CA ASN A 104 -0.57 7.56 9.79
C ASN A 104 -1.18 8.25 8.57
N LYS A 105 -0.68 9.43 8.18
CA LYS A 105 -1.07 10.14 6.94
C LYS A 105 -0.48 9.49 5.67
N LEU A 106 0.57 8.69 5.79
CA LEU A 106 1.25 8.09 4.64
C LEU A 106 0.43 6.96 4.00
N PRO A 107 0.49 6.81 2.66
CA PRO A 107 -0.13 5.68 1.98
C PRO A 107 0.37 4.32 2.48
N PRO A 108 -0.43 3.24 2.39
CA PRO A 108 -0.05 1.92 2.93
C PRO A 108 1.31 1.39 2.47
N LEU A 109 1.64 1.50 1.18
CA LEU A 109 2.94 1.05 0.64
C LEU A 109 4.10 1.87 1.18
N VAL A 110 3.90 3.17 1.36
CA VAL A 110 4.91 4.08 1.92
C VAL A 110 5.13 3.74 3.40
N ARG A 111 4.06 3.52 4.18
CA ARG A 111 4.17 3.07 5.58
C ARG A 111 4.91 1.75 5.72
N GLN A 112 4.65 0.78 4.83
CA GLN A 112 5.37 -0.49 4.83
C GLN A 112 6.87 -0.31 4.54
N ALA A 113 7.24 0.63 3.66
CA ALA A 113 8.64 0.93 3.37
C ALA A 113 9.34 1.70 4.50
N VAL A 114 8.61 2.59 5.20
CA VAL A 114 9.09 3.25 6.41
C VAL A 114 9.21 2.27 7.58
N GLY A 115 8.33 1.26 7.64
CA GLY A 115 8.32 0.22 8.67
C GLY A 115 7.57 0.64 9.92
N MET A 116 8.12 1.57 10.70
CA MET A 116 7.56 2.03 11.98
C MET A 116 7.65 3.56 12.11
N PRO A 117 6.71 4.23 12.82
CA PRO A 117 6.78 5.67 13.09
C PRO A 117 8.08 6.12 13.76
N ASP A 118 8.67 5.29 14.63
CA ASP A 118 9.94 5.60 15.29
C ASP A 118 11.08 5.81 14.28
N ASN A 119 11.00 5.18 13.10
CA ASN A 119 11.97 5.44 12.04
C ASN A 119 11.85 6.88 11.52
N LEU A 120 10.64 7.44 11.37
CA LEU A 120 10.48 8.84 11.00
C LEU A 120 11.08 9.78 12.05
N LYS A 121 10.93 9.45 13.33
CA LYS A 121 11.54 10.21 14.43
C LYS A 121 13.06 10.18 14.35
N ASN A 122 13.63 8.98 14.22
CA ASN A 122 15.07 8.80 14.13
C ASN A 122 15.65 9.53 12.90
N TRP A 123 14.97 9.43 11.75
CA TRP A 123 15.38 10.11 10.52
C TRP A 123 15.26 11.64 10.63
N ALA A 124 14.22 12.15 11.27
CA ALA A 124 14.02 13.59 11.48
C ALA A 124 15.09 14.22 12.39
N THR A 125 15.72 13.44 13.25
CA THR A 125 16.85 13.89 14.09
C THR A 125 18.22 13.77 13.41
N SER A 126 18.27 13.20 12.21
CA SER A 126 19.51 13.08 11.42
C SER A 126 19.83 14.39 10.69
N ASP A 127 21.09 14.58 10.31
CA ASP A 127 21.47 15.74 9.51
C ASP A 127 20.93 15.65 8.07
N TYR A 128 20.79 16.81 7.43
CA TYR A 128 20.22 16.92 6.08
C TYR A 128 20.99 16.11 5.03
N GLN A 129 22.32 16.06 5.12
CA GLN A 129 23.15 15.32 4.16
C GLN A 129 22.89 13.82 4.29
N THR A 130 22.78 13.30 5.51
CA THR A 130 22.42 11.90 5.77
C THR A 130 21.02 11.57 5.27
N ILE A 131 20.06 12.49 5.42
CA ILE A 131 18.68 12.32 4.94
C ILE A 131 18.63 12.18 3.42
N GLU A 132 19.22 13.13 2.68
CA GLU A 132 19.18 13.16 1.21
C GLU A 132 20.09 12.13 0.54
N THR A 133 20.92 11.40 1.29
CA THR A 133 21.80 10.37 0.73
C THR A 133 21.43 8.98 1.22
N VAL A 134 21.81 8.65 2.46
CA VAL A 134 21.71 7.29 2.99
C VAL A 134 20.24 6.92 3.24
N ILE A 135 19.47 7.81 3.88
CA ILE A 135 18.08 7.52 4.25
C ILE A 135 17.21 7.46 2.99
N GLN A 136 17.31 8.45 2.10
CA GLN A 136 16.61 8.45 0.82
C GLN A 136 16.91 7.18 0.01
N SER A 137 18.18 6.84 -0.19
CA SER A 137 18.56 5.67 -1.01
C SER A 137 18.06 4.36 -0.41
N ASN A 138 18.17 4.18 0.91
CA ASN A 138 17.67 2.99 1.59
C ASN A 138 16.15 2.90 1.55
N PHE A 139 15.46 4.04 1.70
CA PHE A 139 14.01 4.11 1.57
C PHE A 139 13.58 3.70 0.15
N LEU A 140 14.18 4.28 -0.89
CA LEU A 140 13.84 3.96 -2.28
C LEU A 140 13.98 2.46 -2.59
N ARG A 141 15.10 1.84 -2.17
CA ARG A 141 15.32 0.39 -2.34
C ARG A 141 14.28 -0.45 -1.60
N THR A 142 13.94 -0.04 -0.38
CA THR A 142 12.93 -0.74 0.44
C THR A 142 11.55 -0.60 -0.18
N TYR A 143 11.20 0.60 -0.64
CA TYR A 143 9.94 0.91 -1.29
C TYR A 143 9.78 0.10 -2.59
N GLU A 144 10.79 0.06 -3.45
CA GLU A 144 10.80 -0.78 -4.65
C GLU A 144 10.57 -2.27 -4.32
N THR A 145 11.19 -2.76 -3.25
CA THR A 145 11.02 -4.14 -2.79
C THR A 145 9.58 -4.40 -2.31
N VAL A 146 9.02 -3.47 -1.53
CA VAL A 146 7.63 -3.54 -1.03
C VAL A 146 6.63 -3.53 -2.19
N VAL A 147 6.82 -2.61 -3.14
CA VAL A 147 6.01 -2.49 -4.36
C VAL A 147 6.09 -3.78 -5.17
N LYS A 148 7.30 -4.27 -5.46
CA LYS A 148 7.49 -5.51 -6.20
C LYS A 148 6.80 -6.70 -5.53
N ARG A 149 6.99 -6.88 -4.23
CA ARG A 149 6.35 -7.95 -3.46
C ARG A 149 4.83 -7.83 -3.47
N THR A 150 4.29 -6.63 -3.30
CA THR A 150 2.85 -6.39 -3.35
C THR A 150 2.29 -6.72 -4.72
N ASN A 151 2.97 -6.30 -5.78
CA ASN A 151 2.61 -6.63 -7.16
C ASN A 151 2.68 -8.13 -7.46
N GLU A 152 3.68 -8.84 -6.96
CA GLU A 152 3.79 -10.29 -7.06
C GLU A 152 2.60 -10.99 -6.39
N ILE A 153 2.26 -10.61 -5.15
CA ILE A 153 1.10 -11.16 -4.44
C ILE A 153 -0.20 -10.81 -5.17
N ASN A 154 -0.34 -9.58 -5.66
CA ASN A 154 -1.52 -9.12 -6.39
C ASN A 154 -1.79 -9.90 -7.68
N ARG A 155 -0.75 -10.44 -8.33
CA ARG A 155 -0.86 -11.31 -9.51
C ARG A 155 -1.33 -12.73 -9.18
N MET A 156 -1.32 -13.13 -7.92
CA MET A 156 -1.73 -14.48 -7.53
C MET A 156 -3.25 -14.65 -7.51
N PRO A 157 -3.75 -15.87 -7.76
CA PRO A 157 -5.15 -16.23 -7.54
C PRO A 157 -5.64 -15.99 -6.10
N ASN A 158 -6.94 -15.75 -5.92
CA ASN A 158 -7.53 -15.37 -4.63
C ASN A 158 -7.36 -16.44 -3.53
N ASN A 159 -7.43 -17.71 -3.91
CA ASN A 159 -7.16 -18.84 -3.01
C ASN A 159 -5.72 -18.81 -2.49
N ILE A 160 -4.73 -18.53 -3.36
CA ILE A 160 -3.32 -18.43 -2.98
C ILE A 160 -3.08 -17.20 -2.09
N LYS A 161 -3.65 -16.04 -2.44
CA LYS A 161 -3.59 -14.84 -1.59
C LYS A 161 -4.14 -15.10 -0.19
N SER A 162 -5.30 -15.75 -0.11
CA SER A 162 -5.93 -16.10 1.17
C SER A 162 -5.05 -17.02 2.02
N LEU A 163 -4.33 -17.96 1.40
CA LEU A 163 -3.38 -18.82 2.11
C LEU A 163 -2.17 -18.03 2.65
N ILE A 164 -1.65 -17.10 1.86
CA ILE A 164 -0.55 -16.21 2.27
C ILE A 164 -1.00 -15.32 3.43
N GLU A 165 -2.18 -14.72 3.35
CA GLU A 165 -2.74 -13.88 4.41
C GLU A 165 -2.92 -14.65 5.72
N LYS A 166 -3.52 -15.85 5.67
CA LYS A 166 -3.69 -16.72 6.85
C LYS A 166 -2.36 -17.08 7.50
N THR A 167 -1.34 -17.36 6.68
CA THR A 167 0.01 -17.68 7.16
C THR A 167 0.66 -16.46 7.82
N ASN A 168 0.46 -15.27 7.25
CA ASN A 168 1.07 -14.03 7.75
C ASN A 168 0.33 -13.43 8.96
N ALA A 169 -0.95 -13.74 9.16
CA ALA A 169 -1.76 -13.20 10.26
C ALA A 169 -1.14 -13.44 11.65
N ASN A 170 -0.49 -14.59 11.84
CA ASN A 170 0.19 -14.95 13.09
C ASN A 170 1.71 -14.75 13.04
N SER A 171 2.23 -14.13 11.98
CA SER A 171 3.67 -13.90 11.84
C SER A 171 4.21 -12.99 12.94
N TYR A 172 5.48 -13.14 13.27
CA TYR A 172 6.16 -12.28 14.24
C TYR A 172 6.05 -10.79 13.87
N LYS A 173 6.11 -10.47 12.58
CA LYS A 173 5.90 -9.11 12.05
C LYS A 173 4.51 -8.58 12.42
N ALA A 174 3.46 -9.36 12.17
CA ALA A 174 2.09 -8.96 12.49
C ALA A 174 1.89 -8.76 14.00
N GLN A 175 2.53 -9.60 14.83
CA GLN A 175 2.47 -9.45 16.29
C GLN A 175 3.12 -8.14 16.76
N ILE A 176 4.27 -7.76 16.18
CA ILE A 176 4.94 -6.48 16.48
C ILE A 176 4.05 -5.29 16.09
N GLU A 177 3.51 -5.30 14.87
CA GLU A 177 2.62 -4.23 14.38
C GLU A 177 1.37 -4.10 15.25
N GLN A 178 0.76 -5.21 15.67
CA GLN A 178 -0.39 -5.19 16.57
C GLN A 178 -0.07 -4.64 17.95
N LYS A 179 1.06 -5.06 18.55
CA LYS A 179 1.50 -4.55 19.86
C LYS A 179 1.70 -3.04 19.78
N PHE A 180 2.40 -2.58 18.75
CA PHE A 180 2.66 -1.18 18.52
C PHE A 180 1.36 -0.36 18.35
N GLN A 181 0.40 -0.86 17.56
CA GLN A 181 -0.89 -0.19 17.39
C GLN A 181 -1.69 -0.10 18.71
N ARG A 182 -1.63 -1.13 19.57
CA ARG A 182 -2.24 -1.09 20.91
C ARG A 182 -1.58 -0.04 21.79
N ASP A 183 -0.25 0.07 21.75
CA ASP A 183 0.50 1.04 22.55
C ASP A 183 0.13 2.47 22.15
N ILE A 184 0.04 2.76 20.83
CA ILE A 184 -0.45 4.06 20.33
C ILE A 184 -1.87 4.36 20.81
N ASN A 185 -2.80 3.42 20.61
CA ASN A 185 -4.20 3.64 20.98
C ASN A 185 -4.34 3.90 22.49
N THR A 186 -3.54 3.20 23.31
CA THR A 186 -3.52 3.40 24.76
C THR A 186 -3.03 4.79 25.15
N LEU A 187 -2.00 5.31 24.47
CA LEU A 187 -1.49 6.67 24.69
C LEU A 187 -2.54 7.73 24.32
N GLN A 188 -3.21 7.58 23.17
CA GLN A 188 -4.27 8.49 22.74
C GLN A 188 -5.46 8.50 23.71
N ILE A 189 -5.87 7.34 24.24
CA ILE A 189 -6.94 7.26 25.24
C ILE A 189 -6.57 8.02 26.51
N LYS A 190 -5.32 7.88 26.99
CA LYS A 190 -4.84 8.61 28.17
C LYS A 190 -4.80 10.12 27.94
N GLU A 191 -4.33 10.56 26.77
CA GLU A 191 -4.31 11.97 26.39
C GLU A 191 -5.72 12.57 26.35
N ASN A 192 -6.67 11.88 25.69
CA ASN A 192 -8.06 12.32 25.64
C ASN A 192 -8.74 12.34 27.02
N ALA A 193 -8.41 11.40 27.91
CA ALA A 193 -8.90 11.41 29.28
C ALA A 193 -8.37 12.60 30.10
N LEU A 194 -7.10 12.97 29.92
CA LEU A 194 -6.50 14.14 30.56
C LEU A 194 -7.11 15.46 30.03
N ILE A 195 -7.32 15.56 28.72
CA ILE A 195 -7.97 16.73 28.10
C ILE A 195 -9.42 16.86 28.60
N GLY A 196 -10.17 15.76 28.66
CA GLY A 196 -11.53 15.75 29.19
C GLY A 196 -11.65 16.05 30.69
N GLN A 197 -10.59 15.84 31.47
CA GLN A 197 -10.53 16.29 32.86
C GLN A 197 -10.24 17.80 32.97
N ASN A 198 -9.42 18.35 32.07
CA ASN A 198 -9.10 19.79 32.06
C ASN A 198 -10.26 20.66 31.56
N THR A 199 -11.04 20.21 30.58
CA THR A 199 -12.23 20.97 30.11
C THR A 199 -13.35 21.02 31.16
N ASN A 200 -13.39 20.09 32.11
CA ASN A 200 -14.29 20.15 33.27
C ASN A 200 -13.74 21.02 34.42
N ALA A 201 -12.49 21.51 34.33
CA ALA A 201 -11.85 22.38 35.31
C ALA A 201 -11.82 23.86 34.87
N GLU A 202 -12.29 24.19 33.66
CA GLU A 202 -12.53 25.57 33.22
C GLU A 202 -13.85 26.14 33.77
N GLU A 203 -14.17 25.85 35.04
CA GLU A 203 -15.19 26.62 35.74
C GLU A 203 -14.63 28.03 35.94
N TYR A 204 -15.31 29.02 35.38
CA TYR A 204 -14.98 30.43 35.53
C TYR A 204 -14.84 30.76 37.02
N ILE A 205 -13.61 30.99 37.49
CA ILE A 205 -13.37 31.46 38.85
C ILE A 205 -13.88 32.90 38.89
N GLU A 206 -15.06 33.09 39.46
CA GLU A 206 -15.59 34.43 39.72
C GLU A 206 -14.53 35.24 40.46
N VAL A 207 -14.25 36.44 39.95
CA VAL A 207 -13.27 37.34 40.54
C VAL A 207 -13.65 37.56 42.01
N PRO A 208 -12.75 37.26 42.97
CA PRO A 208 -13.01 37.48 44.38
C PRO A 208 -13.54 38.89 44.65
N GLN A 209 -14.55 38.97 45.51
CA GLN A 209 -15.37 40.18 45.72
C GLN A 209 -14.53 41.40 46.14
N ASP A 210 -13.44 41.16 46.87
CA ASP A 210 -12.45 42.16 47.28
C ASP A 210 -11.67 42.77 46.11
N ILE A 211 -11.36 41.98 45.08
CA ILE A 211 -10.73 42.45 43.85
C ILE A 211 -11.73 43.26 43.02
N GLN A 212 -12.98 42.81 42.95
CA GLN A 212 -14.05 43.52 42.25
C GLN A 212 -14.36 44.88 42.89
N GLU A 213 -14.38 44.95 44.22
CA GLU A 213 -14.55 46.19 44.98
C GLU A 213 -13.40 47.17 44.76
N ARG A 214 -12.14 46.68 44.73
CA ARG A 214 -10.98 47.53 44.43
C ARG A 214 -11.02 48.11 43.03
N ILE A 215 -11.47 47.34 42.04
CA ILE A 215 -11.61 47.80 40.65
C ILE A 215 -12.71 48.88 40.57
N ASN A 216 -13.82 48.71 41.28
CA ASN A 216 -14.91 49.67 41.31
C ASN A 216 -14.53 50.96 42.06
N ALA A 217 -13.69 50.88 43.09
CA ALA A 217 -13.17 52.04 43.82
C ALA A 217 -12.14 52.86 43.02
N MET A 218 -11.63 52.34 41.90
CA MET A 218 -10.72 53.03 40.99
C MET A 218 -11.42 53.69 39.78
N ARG A 219 -12.74 53.59 39.67
CA ARG A 219 -13.57 54.31 38.69
C ARG A 219 -14.23 55.53 39.32
#